data_AF-A0A424KIA2-F1
#
_entry.id   AF-A0A424KIA2-F1
#
_cell.length_a   1.000
_cell.length_b   1.000
_cell.length_c   1.000
_cell.angle_alpha   90.00
_cell.angle_beta   90.00
_cell.angle_gamma   90.00
#
_symmetry.space_group_name_H-M   'P 1'
#
loop_
_entity.id
_entity.type
_entity.pdbx_description
1 polymer ?
#
loop_
_entity_poly.entity_id
_entity_poly.type
_entity_poly.pdbx_seq_one_letter_code
_entity_poly.pdbx_strand_id
1 'polypeptide(L)'
;MQELITTWAMAITTLTATLLLLLAIYTWPRGERRRCPGHRGWRKLWNPARWVRRSDCWQDLTGVPVTSTDEIRCPECGRSTPIDRLLRDGRRIRLGLIGVVLAMLGVGSQIGVAARSGRPLRPVPTLALVMLSNTAIGEHRTSVRREIEQRVSDGAIVGFNARRLAGTLALDLRSDGRKWNANEAFQGLHRLWPDSKDALDRELIEGDVQSRKIAAVILRSRDQTGSMELFIASVDDLRNDSGNGAGWLATRNARNAGEYLADHYWEAPERVRAVLDSDDAQQRRFARAICGFAGDATVVERVVPVLIDSLRDNDIYGDARFAAPALFKFGPPAIEFLRPFVDDPDRQLRETVRSIIERLEHPDRAWDECENRLPRITSTTHDPLALDFWTAAGGQ
;
A
#
# COMPACT_ATOMS: atom_id res chain seq x y z
N MET A 1 -20.82 -2.03 38.24
CA MET A 1 -22.25 -2.35 38.03
C MET A 1 -22.67 -2.20 36.57
N GLN A 2 -22.36 -1.07 35.91
CA GLN A 2 -22.71 -0.83 34.50
C GLN A 2 -22.17 -1.90 33.53
N GLU A 3 -20.91 -2.35 33.71
CA GLU A 3 -20.34 -3.45 32.89
C GLU A 3 -21.11 -4.77 33.02
N LEU A 4 -21.58 -5.09 34.23
CA LEU A 4 -22.32 -6.32 34.51
C LEU A 4 -23.67 -6.27 33.77
N ILE A 5 -24.38 -5.14 33.85
CA ILE A 5 -25.67 -4.92 33.18
C ILE A 5 -25.50 -5.05 31.66
N THR A 6 -24.47 -4.40 31.09
CA THR A 6 -24.22 -4.48 29.64
C THR A 6 -23.88 -5.91 29.20
N THR A 7 -23.12 -6.65 30.01
CA THR A 7 -22.75 -8.05 29.70
C THR A 7 -23.97 -8.96 29.67
N TRP A 8 -24.86 -8.85 30.67
CA TRP A 8 -26.10 -9.62 30.71
C TRP A 8 -27.08 -9.26 29.59
N ALA A 9 -27.25 -7.96 29.31
CA ALA A 9 -28.10 -7.51 28.20
C ALA A 9 -27.65 -8.09 26.85
N MET A 10 -26.32 -8.12 26.62
CA MET A 10 -25.76 -8.71 25.41
C MET A 10 -25.93 -10.22 25.35
N ALA A 11 -25.69 -10.94 26.45
CA ALA A 11 -25.91 -12.39 26.51
C ALA A 11 -27.36 -12.77 26.21
N ILE A 12 -28.31 -12.03 26.79
CA ILE A 12 -29.75 -12.22 26.54
C ILE A 12 -30.08 -11.93 25.07
N THR A 13 -29.53 -10.86 24.48
CA THR A 13 -29.79 -10.51 23.08
C THR A 13 -29.28 -11.59 22.12
N THR A 14 -28.05 -12.08 22.33
CA THR A 14 -27.47 -13.15 21.50
C THR A 14 -28.23 -14.46 21.66
N LEU A 15 -28.59 -14.85 22.89
CA LEU A 15 -29.40 -16.05 23.14
C LEU A 15 -30.77 -15.94 22.44
N THR A 16 -31.43 -14.78 22.55
CA THR A 16 -32.72 -14.51 21.90
C THR A 16 -32.60 -14.61 20.39
N ALA A 17 -31.55 -14.02 19.80
CA ALA A 17 -31.29 -14.08 18.36
C ALA A 17 -31.09 -15.51 17.86
N THR A 18 -30.28 -16.30 18.57
CA THR A 18 -30.02 -17.71 18.27
C THR A 18 -31.30 -18.54 18.36
N LEU A 19 -32.10 -18.35 19.42
CA LEU A 19 -33.38 -19.05 19.59
C LEU A 19 -34.34 -18.73 18.43
N LEU A 20 -34.44 -17.46 18.02
CA LEU A 20 -35.28 -17.05 16.90
C LEU A 20 -34.82 -17.63 15.56
N LEU A 21 -33.51 -17.75 15.35
CA LEU A 21 -32.93 -18.38 14.14
C LEU A 21 -33.19 -19.89 14.13
N LEU A 22 -32.93 -20.58 15.23
CA LEU A 22 -33.22 -22.02 15.35
C LEU A 22 -34.71 -22.29 15.20
N LEU A 23 -35.56 -21.46 15.81
CA LEU A 23 -37.01 -21.55 15.64
C LEU A 23 -37.40 -21.29 14.19
N ALA A 24 -36.78 -20.34 13.49
CA ALA A 24 -37.04 -20.08 12.07
C ALA A 24 -36.62 -21.24 11.16
N ILE A 25 -35.52 -21.92 11.47
CA ILE A 25 -35.05 -23.12 10.75
C ILE A 25 -35.97 -24.32 11.05
N TYR A 26 -36.27 -24.56 12.33
CA TYR A 26 -37.13 -25.67 12.75
C TYR A 26 -38.56 -25.53 12.20
N THR A 27 -39.06 -24.29 12.18
CA THR A 27 -40.39 -23.96 11.64
C THR A 27 -40.35 -23.61 10.16
N TRP A 28 -39.23 -23.89 9.47
CA TRP A 28 -39.13 -23.67 8.04
C TRP A 28 -40.18 -24.54 7.34
N PRO A 29 -41.03 -23.95 6.48
CA PRO A 29 -42.09 -24.67 5.79
C PRO A 29 -41.59 -25.97 5.15
N ARG A 30 -42.10 -27.11 5.63
CA ARG A 30 -42.07 -28.38 4.90
C ARG A 30 -43.44 -28.74 4.31
N GLY A 31 -44.45 -27.89 4.50
CA GLY A 31 -45.82 -28.13 4.08
C GLY A 31 -46.09 -27.79 2.61
N GLU A 32 -47.05 -28.50 2.02
CA GLU A 32 -47.53 -28.33 0.64
C GLU A 32 -48.39 -27.07 0.45
N ARG A 33 -48.84 -26.43 1.54
CA ARG A 33 -49.75 -25.29 1.47
C ARG A 33 -49.10 -24.10 0.79
N ARG A 34 -49.85 -23.48 -0.12
CA ARG A 34 -49.40 -22.35 -0.95
C ARG A 34 -50.15 -21.09 -0.51
N ARG A 35 -49.45 -20.00 -0.23
CA ARG A 35 -50.06 -18.73 0.21
C ARG A 35 -49.80 -17.59 -0.75
N CYS A 36 -50.75 -16.67 -0.82
CA CYS A 36 -50.64 -15.47 -1.66
C CYS A 36 -49.52 -14.53 -1.18
N PRO A 37 -48.58 -14.11 -2.05
CA PRO A 37 -47.53 -13.14 -1.69
C PRO A 37 -48.02 -11.69 -1.54
N GLY A 38 -49.33 -11.41 -1.68
CA GLY A 38 -49.95 -10.08 -1.65
C GLY A 38 -49.35 -9.11 -2.68
N HIS A 39 -49.64 -7.80 -2.65
CA HIS A 39 -49.13 -6.85 -3.66
C HIS A 39 -47.66 -6.45 -3.41
N ARG A 40 -46.79 -6.53 -4.45
CA ARG A 40 -45.41 -6.01 -4.46
C ARG A 40 -45.41 -4.65 -5.19
N GLY A 41 -45.36 -3.55 -4.45
CA GLY A 41 -45.15 -2.21 -5.02
C GLY A 41 -43.94 -1.56 -4.35
N TRP A 42 -43.17 -0.78 -5.11
CA TRP A 42 -41.94 -0.12 -4.64
C TRP A 42 -42.16 0.71 -3.37
N ARG A 43 -43.28 1.45 -3.30
CA ARG A 43 -43.65 2.25 -2.12
C ARG A 43 -43.70 1.44 -0.82
N LYS A 44 -43.89 0.12 -0.90
CA LYS A 44 -43.99 -0.76 0.28
C LYS A 44 -42.65 -1.31 0.76
N LEU A 45 -41.53 -1.07 0.06
CA LEU A 45 -40.18 -1.39 0.55
C LEU A 45 -39.77 -0.52 1.76
N TRP A 46 -40.35 0.67 1.86
CA TRP A 46 -40.08 1.66 2.92
C TRP A 46 -40.91 1.46 4.20
N ASN A 47 -41.78 0.45 4.27
CA ASN A 47 -42.57 0.18 5.47
C ASN A 47 -41.85 -0.84 6.38
N PRO A 48 -41.29 -0.44 7.53
CA PRO A 48 -40.53 -1.33 8.41
C PRO A 48 -41.36 -2.48 8.98
N ALA A 49 -42.69 -2.31 9.11
CA ALA A 49 -43.57 -3.40 9.52
C ALA A 49 -43.53 -4.59 8.54
N ARG A 50 -43.21 -4.36 7.26
CA ARG A 50 -43.08 -5.41 6.24
C ARG A 50 -41.73 -6.11 6.25
N TRP A 51 -40.73 -5.53 6.92
CA TRP A 51 -39.47 -6.24 7.17
C TRP A 51 -39.74 -7.35 8.19
N VAL A 52 -40.61 -7.10 9.17
CA VAL A 52 -41.00 -8.05 10.22
C VAL A 52 -42.14 -8.98 9.79
N ARG A 53 -43.16 -8.47 9.09
CA ARG A 53 -44.38 -9.20 8.70
C ARG A 53 -44.43 -9.44 7.19
N ARG A 54 -44.67 -10.69 6.78
CA ARG A 54 -44.97 -11.04 5.39
C ARG A 54 -46.31 -10.43 4.95
N SER A 55 -46.55 -10.45 3.64
CA SER A 55 -47.57 -9.71 2.88
C SER A 55 -48.96 -9.53 3.52
N ASP A 56 -49.64 -8.47 3.09
CA ASP A 56 -50.95 -8.06 3.64
C ASP A 56 -52.02 -9.16 3.50
N CYS A 57 -52.09 -9.84 2.35
CA CYS A 57 -53.13 -10.80 2.01
C CYS A 57 -52.99 -12.16 2.73
N TRP A 58 -51.83 -12.83 2.64
CA TRP A 58 -51.52 -14.12 3.30
C TRP A 58 -52.55 -15.26 3.13
N GLN A 59 -53.49 -15.12 2.19
CA GLN A 59 -54.58 -16.08 1.95
C GLN A 59 -54.02 -17.44 1.52
N ASP A 60 -54.59 -18.51 2.09
CA ASP A 60 -54.30 -19.88 1.67
C ASP A 60 -54.91 -20.12 0.28
N LEU A 61 -54.07 -20.53 -0.66
CA LEU A 61 -54.42 -20.83 -2.04
C LEU A 61 -54.39 -22.34 -2.31
N THR A 62 -54.28 -23.15 -1.27
CA THR A 62 -54.37 -24.61 -1.37
C THR A 62 -55.78 -24.98 -1.85
N GLY A 63 -55.87 -25.70 -2.96
CA GLY A 63 -57.15 -26.09 -3.56
C GLY A 63 -57.80 -25.04 -4.47
N VAL A 64 -57.19 -23.87 -4.67
CA VAL A 64 -57.68 -22.90 -5.67
C VAL A 64 -57.35 -23.44 -7.07
N PRO A 65 -58.33 -23.51 -7.99
CA PRO A 65 -58.10 -24.03 -9.34
C PRO A 65 -57.07 -23.18 -10.08
N VAL A 66 -56.16 -23.87 -10.76
CA VAL A 66 -55.12 -23.26 -11.59
C VAL A 66 -55.76 -22.87 -12.93
N THR A 67 -55.55 -21.64 -13.38
CA THR A 67 -55.99 -21.22 -14.72
C THR A 67 -55.14 -21.91 -15.79
N SER A 68 -55.57 -21.89 -17.06
CA SER A 68 -54.84 -22.49 -18.19
C SER A 68 -53.42 -21.94 -18.43
N THR A 69 -53.00 -20.94 -17.65
CA THR A 69 -51.73 -20.22 -17.73
C THR A 69 -50.77 -20.49 -16.55
N ASP A 70 -50.99 -21.55 -15.75
CA ASP A 70 -50.21 -21.86 -14.54
C ASP A 70 -50.20 -20.73 -13.48
N GLU A 71 -51.20 -19.86 -13.52
CA GLU A 71 -51.40 -18.80 -12.55
C GLU A 71 -52.55 -19.13 -11.60
N ILE A 72 -52.38 -18.71 -10.34
CA ILE A 72 -53.47 -18.73 -9.36
C ILE A 72 -53.85 -17.29 -9.05
N ARG A 73 -55.11 -16.95 -9.28
CA ARG A 73 -55.67 -15.65 -8.91
C ARG A 73 -56.16 -15.70 -7.47
N CYS A 74 -55.56 -14.90 -6.61
CA CYS A 74 -55.96 -14.83 -5.21
C CYS A 74 -57.35 -14.19 -5.08
N PRO A 75 -58.32 -14.83 -4.40
CA PRO A 75 -59.69 -14.32 -4.30
C PRO A 75 -59.77 -13.03 -3.47
N GLU A 76 -58.91 -12.88 -2.47
CA GLU A 76 -58.94 -11.73 -1.55
C GLU A 76 -58.34 -10.45 -2.16
N CYS A 77 -57.17 -10.58 -2.79
CA CYS A 77 -56.42 -9.41 -3.29
C CYS A 77 -56.41 -9.27 -4.81
N GLY A 78 -57.07 -10.18 -5.53
CA GLY A 78 -57.16 -10.20 -6.99
C GLY A 78 -55.86 -10.49 -7.73
N ARG A 79 -54.74 -10.67 -7.04
CA ARG A 79 -53.41 -10.86 -7.64
C ARG A 79 -53.29 -12.24 -8.29
N SER A 80 -52.95 -12.26 -9.58
CA SER A 80 -52.46 -13.46 -10.27
C SER A 80 -50.98 -13.67 -9.96
N THR A 81 -50.60 -14.88 -9.56
CA THR A 81 -49.22 -15.26 -9.29
C THR A 81 -48.95 -16.63 -9.91
N PRO A 82 -47.85 -16.81 -10.66
CA PRO A 82 -47.50 -18.12 -11.17
C PRO A 82 -47.15 -19.06 -10.01
N ILE A 83 -47.43 -20.36 -10.20
CA ILE A 83 -47.32 -21.39 -9.15
C ILE A 83 -45.93 -21.45 -8.50
N ASP A 84 -44.88 -21.28 -9.29
CA ASP A 84 -43.48 -21.30 -8.87
C ASP A 84 -43.13 -20.14 -7.90
N ARG A 85 -43.89 -19.05 -7.95
CA ARG A 85 -43.71 -17.85 -7.11
C ARG A 85 -44.62 -17.83 -5.87
N LEU A 86 -45.47 -18.83 -5.68
CA LEU A 86 -46.30 -18.95 -4.49
C LEU A 86 -45.44 -19.24 -3.26
N LEU A 87 -45.78 -18.59 -2.14
CA LEU A 87 -45.04 -18.78 -0.90
C LEU A 87 -45.46 -20.11 -0.29
N ARG A 88 -44.52 -21.06 -0.16
CA ARG A 88 -44.71 -22.28 0.64
C ARG A 88 -44.82 -21.92 2.13
N ASP A 89 -45.68 -22.64 2.85
CA ASP A 89 -46.31 -22.31 4.14
C ASP A 89 -45.38 -21.77 5.26
N GLY A 90 -45.09 -20.48 5.24
CA GLY A 90 -44.29 -19.83 6.28
C GLY A 90 -45.13 -19.23 7.41
N ARG A 91 -44.49 -18.92 8.53
CA ARG A 91 -45.10 -17.99 9.50
C ARG A 91 -45.24 -16.60 8.88
N ARG A 92 -46.29 -15.88 9.27
CA ARG A 92 -46.52 -14.48 8.84
C ARG A 92 -45.41 -13.54 9.35
N ILE A 93 -44.68 -13.91 10.39
CA ILE A 93 -43.53 -13.15 10.92
C ILE A 93 -42.25 -13.75 10.35
N ARG A 94 -41.36 -12.90 9.83
CA ARG A 94 -40.02 -13.28 9.38
C ARG A 94 -39.08 -13.43 10.58
N LEU A 95 -39.33 -14.43 11.43
CA LEU A 95 -38.54 -14.69 12.64
C LEU A 95 -37.04 -14.80 12.32
N GLY A 96 -36.68 -15.38 11.17
CA GLY A 96 -35.30 -15.43 10.72
C GLY A 96 -34.68 -14.05 10.50
N LEU A 97 -35.40 -13.09 9.89
CA LEU A 97 -34.88 -11.73 9.72
C LEU A 97 -34.73 -11.01 11.07
N ILE A 98 -35.69 -11.17 11.98
CA ILE A 98 -35.59 -10.60 13.33
C ILE A 98 -34.38 -11.18 14.06
N GLY A 99 -34.21 -12.51 13.99
CA GLY A 99 -33.05 -13.19 14.55
C GLY A 99 -31.73 -12.68 13.98
N VAL A 100 -31.64 -12.48 12.66
CA VAL A 100 -30.46 -11.87 12.00
C VAL A 100 -30.21 -10.45 12.52
N VAL A 101 -31.24 -9.60 12.57
CA VAL A 101 -31.09 -8.20 13.03
C VAL A 101 -30.65 -8.15 14.50
N LEU A 102 -31.26 -8.97 15.37
CA LEU A 102 -30.85 -9.04 16.78
C LEU A 102 -29.44 -9.60 16.94
N ALA A 103 -29.05 -10.59 16.14
CA ALA A 103 -27.67 -11.10 16.13
C ALA A 103 -26.68 -9.99 15.73
N MET A 104 -26.98 -9.22 14.68
CA MET A 104 -26.15 -8.09 14.24
C MET A 104 -26.04 -7.02 15.33
N LEU A 105 -27.14 -6.67 16.00
CA LEU A 105 -27.15 -5.71 17.11
C LEU A 105 -26.35 -6.23 18.31
N GLY A 106 -26.51 -7.52 18.65
CA GLY A 106 -25.77 -8.16 19.74
C GLY A 106 -24.26 -8.18 19.47
N VAL A 107 -23.85 -8.59 18.28
CA VAL A 107 -22.44 -8.60 17.85
C VAL A 107 -21.89 -7.17 17.80
N GLY A 108 -22.61 -6.23 17.19
CA GLY A 108 -22.19 -4.83 17.12
C GLY A 108 -22.03 -4.18 18.51
N SER A 109 -22.94 -4.47 19.44
CA SER A 109 -22.84 -4.02 20.83
C SER A 109 -21.63 -4.64 21.54
N GLN A 110 -21.39 -5.95 21.37
CA GLN A 110 -20.23 -6.61 21.98
C GLN A 110 -18.91 -6.03 21.48
N ILE A 111 -18.80 -5.79 20.17
CA ILE A 111 -17.62 -5.16 19.58
C ILE A 111 -17.47 -3.73 20.12
N GLY A 112 -18.55 -2.94 20.19
CA GLY A 112 -18.50 -1.58 20.72
C GLY A 112 -18.07 -1.51 22.19
N VAL A 113 -18.54 -2.43 23.02
CA VAL A 113 -18.14 -2.51 24.44
C VAL A 113 -16.69 -2.97 24.57
N ALA A 114 -16.30 -4.03 23.87
CA ALA A 114 -14.92 -4.53 23.91
C ALA A 114 -13.92 -3.50 23.36
N ALA A 115 -14.32 -2.72 22.34
CA ALA A 115 -13.52 -1.63 21.80
C ALA A 115 -13.24 -0.55 22.86
N ARG A 116 -14.25 -0.16 23.64
CA ARG A 116 -14.11 0.87 24.70
C ARG A 116 -13.45 0.37 25.96
N SER A 117 -13.65 -0.89 26.33
CA SER A 117 -13.12 -1.46 27.57
C SER A 117 -11.68 -1.97 27.44
N GLY A 118 -11.06 -1.86 26.27
CA GLY A 118 -9.72 -2.39 26.00
C GLY A 118 -9.63 -3.92 26.10
N ARG A 119 -10.75 -4.64 26.02
CA ARG A 119 -10.76 -6.11 26.06
C ARG A 119 -10.17 -6.66 24.76
N PRO A 120 -9.52 -7.85 24.80
CA PRO A 120 -8.99 -8.48 23.59
C PRO A 120 -10.12 -8.75 22.59
N LEU A 121 -9.90 -8.37 21.34
CA LEU A 121 -10.87 -8.52 20.24
C LEU A 121 -10.61 -9.81 19.42
N ARG A 122 -9.80 -10.73 19.94
CA ARG A 122 -9.49 -12.05 19.35
C ARG A 122 -10.70 -12.81 18.78
N PRO A 123 -11.87 -12.91 19.43
CA PRO A 123 -13.00 -13.65 18.86
C PRO A 123 -13.71 -12.94 17.71
N VAL A 124 -13.44 -11.65 17.49
CA VAL A 124 -14.10 -10.87 16.43
C VAL A 124 -13.53 -11.31 15.07
N PRO A 125 -14.39 -11.62 14.07
CA PRO A 125 -13.92 -11.97 12.73
C PRO A 125 -13.07 -10.86 12.10
N THR A 126 -11.98 -11.22 11.42
CA THR A 126 -11.05 -10.26 10.78
C THR A 126 -11.76 -9.29 9.84
N LEU A 127 -12.72 -9.77 9.05
CA LEU A 127 -13.49 -8.92 8.14
C LEU A 127 -14.24 -7.81 8.89
N ALA A 128 -14.82 -8.11 10.05
CA ALA A 128 -15.54 -7.11 10.84
C ALA A 128 -14.58 -6.05 11.40
N LEU A 129 -13.39 -6.47 11.87
CA LEU A 129 -12.36 -5.53 12.33
C LEU A 129 -11.88 -4.61 11.20
N VAL A 130 -11.59 -5.16 10.02
CA VAL A 130 -11.18 -4.38 8.83
C VAL A 130 -12.29 -3.46 8.32
N MET A 131 -13.56 -3.81 8.51
CA MET A 131 -14.67 -2.89 8.20
C MET A 131 -14.75 -1.74 9.21
N LEU A 132 -14.50 -2.06 10.49
CA LEU A 132 -14.54 -1.07 11.58
C LEU A 132 -13.33 -0.13 11.57
N SER A 133 -12.16 -0.57 11.08
CA SER A 133 -10.99 0.30 10.91
C SER A 133 -11.27 1.53 10.03
N ASN A 134 -12.30 1.47 9.17
CA ASN A 134 -12.65 2.54 8.25
C ASN A 134 -13.65 3.53 8.85
N THR A 135 -13.94 3.40 10.14
CA THR A 135 -14.90 4.23 10.88
C THR A 135 -14.20 4.98 12.00
N ALA A 136 -14.87 5.97 12.60
CA ALA A 136 -14.35 6.67 13.78
C ALA A 136 -13.99 5.73 14.96
N ILE A 137 -14.63 4.55 15.04
CA ILE A 137 -14.34 3.53 16.07
C ILE A 137 -12.98 2.86 15.84
N GLY A 138 -12.51 2.86 14.61
CA GLY A 138 -11.25 2.28 14.17
C GLY A 138 -10.09 3.26 14.11
N GLU A 139 -10.27 4.48 14.62
CA GLU A 139 -9.21 5.50 14.63
C GLU A 139 -7.93 5.01 15.31
N HIS A 140 -6.82 5.66 14.99
CA HIS A 140 -5.49 5.36 15.49
C HIS A 140 -5.48 5.20 17.04
N ARG A 141 -4.73 4.23 17.55
CA ARG A 141 -4.62 3.83 18.98
C ARG A 141 -5.86 3.20 19.63
N THR A 142 -6.91 2.92 18.87
CA THR A 142 -8.04 2.13 19.38
C THR A 142 -7.64 0.67 19.62
N SER A 143 -8.39 -0.07 20.44
CA SER A 143 -8.14 -1.51 20.61
C SER A 143 -8.42 -2.31 19.33
N VAL A 144 -9.32 -1.81 18.46
CA VAL A 144 -9.56 -2.35 17.12
C VAL A 144 -8.27 -2.29 16.29
N ARG A 145 -7.61 -1.12 16.25
CA ARG A 145 -6.37 -0.95 15.49
C ARG A 145 -5.24 -1.84 16.01
N ARG A 146 -5.05 -1.89 17.34
CA ARG A 146 -4.04 -2.77 17.97
C ARG A 146 -4.27 -4.25 17.68
N GLU A 147 -5.52 -4.72 17.71
CA GLU A 147 -5.85 -6.10 17.35
C GLU A 147 -5.57 -6.38 15.86
N ILE A 148 -5.91 -5.44 14.96
CA ILE A 148 -5.60 -5.57 13.53
C ILE A 148 -4.09 -5.64 13.32
N GLU A 149 -3.32 -4.76 13.95
CA GLU A 149 -1.86 -4.76 13.87
C GLU A 149 -1.25 -6.06 14.37
N GLN A 150 -1.75 -6.61 15.48
CA GLN A 150 -1.35 -7.91 15.97
C GLN A 150 -1.62 -9.00 14.93
N ARG A 151 -2.80 -9.02 14.31
CA ARG A 151 -3.14 -10.00 13.27
C ARG A 151 -2.35 -9.84 11.98
N VAL A 152 -1.98 -8.61 11.61
CA VAL A 152 -1.04 -8.37 10.51
C VAL A 152 0.33 -8.92 10.87
N SER A 153 0.79 -8.69 12.10
CA SER A 153 2.06 -9.23 12.59
C SER A 153 2.07 -10.76 12.64
N ASP A 154 0.93 -11.38 12.97
CA ASP A 154 0.77 -12.83 13.05
C ASP A 154 0.51 -13.47 11.66
N GLY A 155 0.41 -12.68 10.59
CA GLY A 155 0.09 -13.17 9.24
C GLY A 155 -1.34 -13.69 9.08
N ALA A 156 -2.26 -13.36 10.00
CA ALA A 156 -3.63 -13.84 10.03
C ALA A 156 -4.59 -13.07 9.10
N ILE A 157 -4.13 -11.96 8.50
CA ILE A 157 -4.89 -11.17 7.52
C ILE A 157 -4.33 -11.42 6.12
N VAL A 158 -5.07 -12.14 5.28
CA VAL A 158 -4.65 -12.50 3.92
C VAL A 158 -5.74 -12.21 2.88
N GLY A 159 -5.34 -12.12 1.60
CA GLY A 159 -6.24 -12.09 0.46
C GLY A 159 -7.19 -10.90 0.47
N PHE A 160 -8.52 -11.15 0.38
CA PHE A 160 -9.51 -10.06 0.32
C PHE A 160 -9.43 -9.10 1.51
N ASN A 161 -9.22 -9.62 2.73
CA ASN A 161 -9.12 -8.79 3.93
C ASN A 161 -7.85 -7.95 3.92
N ALA A 162 -6.73 -8.51 3.45
CA ALA A 162 -5.45 -7.81 3.34
C ALA A 162 -5.53 -6.67 2.33
N ARG A 163 -6.08 -6.91 1.12
CA ARG A 163 -6.28 -5.86 0.11
C ARG A 163 -7.18 -4.72 0.59
N ARG A 164 -8.26 -5.06 1.29
CA ARG A 164 -9.18 -4.05 1.84
C ARG A 164 -8.52 -3.23 2.96
N LEU A 165 -7.78 -3.89 3.84
CA LEU A 165 -7.02 -3.21 4.88
C LEU A 165 -5.93 -2.32 4.28
N ALA A 166 -5.19 -2.82 3.29
CA ALA A 166 -4.16 -2.05 2.60
C ALA A 166 -4.72 -0.77 1.96
N GLY A 167 -5.89 -0.81 1.32
CA GLY A 167 -6.55 0.40 0.80
C GLY A 167 -6.85 1.44 1.88
N THR A 168 -7.09 1.01 3.13
CA THR A 168 -7.33 1.92 4.26
C THR A 168 -6.02 2.45 4.81
N LEU A 169 -5.01 1.59 5.00
CA LEU A 169 -3.68 1.99 5.43
C LEU A 169 -3.02 2.95 4.43
N ALA A 170 -3.27 2.78 3.14
CA ALA A 170 -2.74 3.66 2.10
C ALA A 170 -3.29 5.10 2.26
N LEU A 171 -4.56 5.26 2.65
CA LEU A 171 -5.12 6.57 2.98
C LEU A 171 -4.52 7.16 4.26
N ASP A 172 -4.16 6.33 5.24
CA ASP A 172 -3.47 6.75 6.47
C ASP A 172 -2.03 7.26 6.21
N LEU A 173 -1.48 7.11 4.99
CA LEU A 173 -0.19 7.69 4.61
C LEU A 173 -0.26 9.21 4.34
N ARG A 174 -1.46 9.74 4.11
CA ARG A 174 -1.69 11.14 3.72
C ARG A 174 -1.41 12.11 4.87
N SER A 175 -1.15 13.36 4.54
CA SER A 175 -0.93 14.43 5.52
C SER A 175 -2.27 14.95 6.04
N ASP A 176 -2.82 14.28 7.05
CA ASP A 176 -4.13 14.60 7.64
C ASP A 176 -4.05 15.20 9.06
N GLY A 177 -2.83 15.56 9.49
CA GLY A 177 -2.56 16.12 10.82
C GLY A 177 -2.67 15.12 11.97
N ARG A 178 -3.01 13.85 11.70
CA ARG A 178 -3.01 12.80 12.73
C ARG A 178 -1.58 12.38 12.99
N LYS A 179 -1.20 12.34 14.27
CA LYS A 179 0.17 11.95 14.65
C LYS A 179 0.31 10.43 14.50
N TRP A 180 1.41 9.99 13.90
CA TRP A 180 1.87 8.59 13.82
C TRP A 180 1.08 7.62 12.93
N ASN A 181 -0.07 8.00 12.37
CA ASN A 181 -0.84 7.14 11.47
C ASN A 181 -0.01 6.70 10.25
N ALA A 182 0.72 7.62 9.62
CA ALA A 182 1.53 7.31 8.44
C ALA A 182 2.66 6.31 8.74
N ASN A 183 3.28 6.37 9.92
CA ASN A 183 4.33 5.44 10.31
C ASN A 183 3.79 4.02 10.57
N GLU A 184 2.65 3.91 11.25
CA GLU A 184 1.99 2.61 11.43
C GLU A 184 1.50 2.03 10.10
N ALA A 185 0.90 2.88 9.27
CA ALA A 185 0.47 2.51 7.93
C ALA A 185 1.62 2.02 7.06
N PHE A 186 2.76 2.72 7.07
CA PHE A 186 3.98 2.30 6.39
C PHE A 186 4.39 0.88 6.79
N GLN A 187 4.48 0.59 8.09
CA GLN A 187 4.83 -0.75 8.59
C GLN A 187 3.79 -1.80 8.22
N GLY A 188 2.49 -1.46 8.35
CA GLY A 188 1.40 -2.36 8.01
C GLY A 188 1.38 -2.73 6.54
N LEU A 189 1.53 -1.73 5.65
CA LEU A 189 1.63 -1.95 4.19
C LEU A 189 2.83 -2.81 3.84
N HIS A 190 3.98 -2.61 4.48
CA HIS A 190 5.16 -3.44 4.23
C HIS A 190 4.96 -4.91 4.62
N ARG A 191 4.20 -5.18 5.70
CA ARG A 191 3.85 -6.55 6.15
C ARG A 191 2.75 -7.19 5.32
N LEU A 192 1.85 -6.40 4.74
CA LEU A 192 0.75 -6.88 3.88
C LEU A 192 1.18 -7.13 2.43
N TRP A 193 2.47 -7.01 2.11
CA TRP A 193 2.98 -7.35 0.79
C TRP A 193 2.74 -8.84 0.46
N PRO A 194 2.27 -9.22 -0.76
CA PRO A 194 2.02 -8.39 -1.95
C PRO A 194 0.61 -7.79 -2.05
N ASP A 195 -0.30 -8.12 -1.14
CA ASP A 195 -1.70 -7.64 -1.16
C ASP A 195 -1.82 -6.11 -1.06
N SER A 196 -0.76 -5.40 -0.63
CA SER A 196 -0.74 -3.93 -0.57
C SER A 196 -0.39 -3.24 -1.88
N LYS A 197 0.09 -3.94 -2.91
CA LYS A 197 0.64 -3.34 -4.13
C LYS A 197 -0.36 -2.39 -4.83
N ASP A 198 -1.55 -2.89 -5.17
CA ASP A 198 -2.57 -2.11 -5.89
C ASP A 198 -3.04 -0.86 -5.11
N ALA A 199 -2.92 -0.86 -3.79
CA ALA A 199 -3.23 0.30 -2.97
C ALA A 199 -2.11 1.35 -3.03
N LEU A 200 -0.85 0.90 -3.01
CA LEU A 200 0.32 1.77 -3.14
C LEU A 200 0.41 2.38 -4.55
N ASP A 201 0.15 1.60 -5.60
CA ASP A 201 0.14 2.09 -6.98
C ASP A 201 -0.92 3.19 -7.19
N ARG A 202 -2.10 3.03 -6.57
CA ARG A 202 -3.13 4.09 -6.60
C ARG A 202 -2.73 5.32 -5.81
N GLU A 203 -2.14 5.16 -4.62
CA GLU A 203 -1.64 6.32 -3.85
C GLU A 203 -0.51 7.05 -4.57
N LEU A 204 0.31 6.36 -5.35
CA LEU A 204 1.36 7.00 -6.16
C LEU A 204 0.78 7.97 -7.21
N ILE A 205 -0.42 7.67 -7.73
CA ILE A 205 -1.13 8.47 -8.74
C ILE A 205 -2.00 9.55 -8.08
N GLU A 206 -2.82 9.15 -7.11
CA GLU A 206 -3.93 9.95 -6.57
C GLU A 206 -3.61 10.59 -5.21
N GLY A 207 -2.49 10.22 -4.60
CA GLY A 207 -2.10 10.65 -3.26
C GLY A 207 -1.58 12.08 -3.19
N ASP A 208 -1.44 12.58 -1.97
CA ASP A 208 -0.78 13.86 -1.72
C ASP A 208 0.76 13.71 -1.80
N VAL A 209 1.49 14.81 -1.64
CA VAL A 209 2.97 14.76 -1.71
C VAL A 209 3.55 13.80 -0.69
N GLN A 210 3.00 13.73 0.53
CA GLN A 210 3.51 12.84 1.58
C GLN A 210 3.21 11.38 1.25
N SER A 211 1.96 11.03 0.92
CA SER A 211 1.57 9.64 0.66
C SER A 211 2.24 9.09 -0.59
N ARG A 212 2.44 9.90 -1.65
CA ARG A 212 3.19 9.51 -2.84
C ARG A 212 4.63 9.15 -2.54
N LYS A 213 5.35 9.99 -1.78
CA LYS A 213 6.74 9.72 -1.38
C LYS A 213 6.85 8.44 -0.55
N ILE A 214 5.96 8.26 0.42
CA ILE A 214 5.96 7.05 1.26
C ILE A 214 5.62 5.80 0.43
N ALA A 215 4.64 5.88 -0.46
CA ALA A 215 4.27 4.77 -1.34
C ALA A 215 5.42 4.39 -2.27
N ALA A 216 6.10 5.38 -2.87
CA ALA A 216 7.26 5.17 -3.71
C ALA A 216 8.40 4.47 -2.96
N VAL A 217 8.70 4.85 -1.71
CA VAL A 217 9.70 4.18 -0.87
C VAL A 217 9.38 2.69 -0.68
N ILE A 218 8.12 2.34 -0.38
CA ILE A 218 7.72 0.93 -0.19
C ILE A 218 7.82 0.15 -1.51
N LEU A 219 7.39 0.74 -2.63
CA LEU A 219 7.43 0.09 -3.93
C LEU A 219 8.88 -0.18 -4.38
N ARG A 220 9.78 0.79 -4.21
CA ARG A 220 11.21 0.62 -4.50
C ARG A 220 11.86 -0.46 -3.65
N SER A 221 11.57 -0.51 -2.34
CA SER A 221 12.18 -1.50 -1.43
C SER A 221 11.71 -2.94 -1.70
N ARG A 222 10.75 -3.13 -2.60
CA ARG A 222 10.24 -4.44 -3.04
C ARG A 222 10.64 -4.76 -4.48
N ASP A 223 11.61 -4.02 -5.03
CA ASP A 223 12.23 -4.26 -6.34
C ASP A 223 11.19 -4.53 -7.44
N GLN A 224 10.17 -3.67 -7.49
CA GLN A 224 9.12 -3.79 -8.49
C GLN A 224 9.61 -3.24 -9.82
N THR A 225 9.35 -4.00 -10.89
CA THR A 225 9.47 -3.50 -12.27
C THR A 225 8.73 -2.18 -12.37
N GLY A 226 9.41 -1.14 -12.86
CA GLY A 226 8.96 0.22 -12.62
C GLY A 226 7.75 0.60 -13.44
N SER A 227 6.70 1.07 -12.77
CA SER A 227 5.68 1.86 -13.45
C SER A 227 6.27 3.23 -13.79
N MET A 228 5.75 3.87 -14.85
CA MET A 228 6.18 5.21 -15.24
C MET A 228 6.03 6.21 -14.09
N GLU A 229 4.99 6.04 -13.27
CA GLU A 229 4.72 6.85 -12.09
C GLU A 229 5.77 6.66 -11.00
N LEU A 230 6.30 5.44 -10.83
CA LEU A 230 7.37 5.16 -9.87
C LEU A 230 8.69 5.78 -10.32
N PHE A 231 8.98 5.78 -11.62
CA PHE A 231 10.13 6.51 -12.16
C PHE A 231 10.01 8.02 -11.94
N ILE A 232 8.83 8.60 -12.22
CA ILE A 232 8.59 10.05 -12.01
C ILE A 232 8.76 10.40 -10.53
N ALA A 233 8.15 9.63 -9.62
CA ALA A 233 8.27 9.87 -8.19
C ALA A 233 9.71 9.70 -7.69
N SER A 234 10.44 8.70 -8.19
CA SER A 234 11.84 8.47 -7.80
C SER A 234 12.75 9.58 -8.29
N VAL A 235 12.53 10.12 -9.50
CA VAL A 235 13.29 11.29 -9.98
C VAL A 235 13.01 12.51 -9.11
N ASP A 236 11.75 12.76 -8.73
CA ASP A 236 11.39 13.84 -7.80
C ASP A 236 12.04 13.67 -6.42
N ASP A 237 12.09 12.45 -5.91
CA ASP A 237 12.68 12.10 -4.62
C ASP A 237 14.20 12.35 -4.55
N LEU A 238 14.90 12.56 -5.67
CA LEU A 238 16.31 12.94 -5.68
C LEU A 238 16.57 14.37 -5.18
N ARG A 239 15.55 15.24 -5.12
CA ARG A 239 15.67 16.64 -4.69
C ARG A 239 16.03 16.75 -3.19
N ASN A 240 16.63 17.87 -2.81
CA ASN A 240 16.94 18.13 -1.41
C ASN A 240 15.69 18.61 -0.65
N ASP A 241 15.10 17.71 0.15
CA ASP A 241 13.91 17.98 0.97
C ASP A 241 14.20 18.45 2.41
N SER A 242 15.44 18.86 2.73
CA SER A 242 15.86 19.20 4.11
C SER A 242 15.02 20.28 4.80
N GLY A 243 14.30 21.13 4.06
CA GLY A 243 13.41 22.16 4.61
C GLY A 243 12.06 21.66 5.14
N ASN A 244 11.66 20.41 4.88
CA ASN A 244 10.28 19.95 5.06
C ASN A 244 9.99 19.26 6.41
N GLY A 245 10.80 19.48 7.45
CA GLY A 245 10.52 19.03 8.82
C GLY A 245 10.58 17.52 9.07
N ALA A 246 10.74 16.69 8.03
CA ALA A 246 10.85 15.24 8.08
C ALA A 246 12.28 14.77 7.73
N GLY A 247 13.28 15.30 8.45
CA GLY A 247 14.71 15.12 8.12
C GLY A 247 15.19 13.67 7.97
N TRP A 248 14.58 12.71 8.68
CA TRP A 248 14.93 11.28 8.55
C TRP A 248 14.40 10.65 7.26
N LEU A 249 13.23 11.07 6.79
CA LEU A 249 12.68 10.58 5.52
C LEU A 249 13.49 11.17 4.36
N ALA A 250 13.81 12.46 4.41
CA ALA A 250 14.43 13.21 3.30
C ALA A 250 15.76 12.62 2.79
N THR A 251 16.70 12.31 3.68
CA THR A 251 18.04 11.81 3.27
C THR A 251 18.01 10.37 2.80
N ARG A 252 17.18 9.52 3.41
CA ARG A 252 16.99 8.14 2.96
C ARG A 252 16.21 8.06 1.65
N ASN A 253 15.32 9.02 1.39
CA ASN A 253 14.48 9.03 0.21
C ASN A 253 15.29 9.18 -1.07
N ALA A 254 16.13 10.23 -1.17
CA ALA A 254 16.96 10.48 -2.34
C ALA A 254 17.94 9.34 -2.61
N ARG A 255 18.51 8.74 -1.55
CA ARG A 255 19.40 7.58 -1.68
C ARG A 255 18.68 6.36 -2.25
N ASN A 256 17.57 5.96 -1.64
CA ASN A 256 16.77 4.81 -2.09
C ASN A 256 16.24 5.03 -3.51
N ALA A 257 15.86 6.26 -3.84
CA ALA A 257 15.43 6.62 -5.19
C ALA A 257 16.58 6.52 -6.20
N GLY A 258 17.78 7.01 -5.85
CA GLY A 258 18.93 6.91 -6.71
C GLY A 258 19.39 5.47 -6.98
N GLU A 259 19.36 4.61 -5.96
CA GLU A 259 19.67 3.18 -6.10
C GLU A 259 18.70 2.52 -7.07
N TYR A 260 17.40 2.67 -6.82
CA TYR A 260 16.36 2.15 -7.71
C TYR A 260 16.51 2.66 -9.15
N LEU A 261 16.78 3.95 -9.34
CA LEU A 261 16.96 4.52 -10.67
C LEU A 261 18.25 4.04 -11.36
N ALA A 262 19.30 3.69 -10.60
CA ALA A 262 20.50 3.10 -11.16
C ALA A 262 20.26 1.66 -11.64
N ASP A 263 19.56 0.86 -10.82
CA ASP A 263 19.26 -0.54 -11.15
C ASP A 263 18.25 -0.66 -12.31
N HIS A 264 17.29 0.27 -12.40
CA HIS A 264 16.25 0.29 -13.43
C HIS A 264 16.46 1.36 -14.50
N TYR A 265 17.69 1.89 -14.65
CA TYR A 265 17.97 3.05 -15.50
C TYR A 265 17.41 2.91 -16.92
N TRP A 266 17.61 1.75 -17.52
CA TRP A 266 17.28 1.48 -18.93
C TRP A 266 15.78 1.35 -19.20
N GLU A 267 14.94 1.27 -18.17
CA GLU A 267 13.48 1.29 -18.32
C GLU A 267 12.94 2.71 -18.55
N ALA A 268 13.64 3.76 -18.08
CA ALA A 268 13.20 5.14 -18.19
C ALA A 268 14.36 6.17 -18.25
N PRO A 269 15.35 6.02 -19.15
CA PRO A 269 16.55 6.87 -19.15
C PRO A 269 16.24 8.35 -19.36
N GLU A 270 15.24 8.67 -20.18
CA GLU A 270 14.81 10.05 -20.45
C GLU A 270 14.35 10.79 -19.19
N ARG A 271 13.83 10.08 -18.17
CA ARG A 271 13.39 10.70 -16.91
C ARG A 271 14.58 11.18 -16.09
N VAL A 272 15.65 10.40 -16.03
CA VAL A 272 16.90 10.79 -15.36
C VAL A 272 17.61 11.89 -16.15
N ARG A 273 17.68 11.77 -17.49
CA ARG A 273 18.30 12.78 -18.36
C ARG A 273 17.63 14.14 -18.28
N ALA A 274 16.31 14.17 -18.10
CA ALA A 274 15.53 15.41 -17.98
C ALA A 274 15.95 16.30 -16.78
N VAL A 275 16.53 15.71 -15.73
CA VAL A 275 16.93 16.45 -14.51
C VAL A 275 18.43 16.68 -14.37
N LEU A 276 19.22 16.44 -15.44
CA LEU A 276 20.66 16.73 -15.46
C LEU A 276 21.00 18.22 -15.26
N ASP A 277 20.07 19.11 -15.62
CA ASP A 277 20.14 20.56 -15.41
C ASP A 277 19.02 21.07 -14.49
N SER A 278 18.50 20.22 -13.60
CA SER A 278 17.55 20.63 -12.56
C SER A 278 18.04 21.87 -11.81
N ASP A 279 17.16 22.70 -11.25
CA ASP A 279 17.55 23.80 -10.36
C ASP A 279 18.11 23.31 -9.00
N ASP A 280 17.74 22.10 -8.59
CA ASP A 280 18.19 21.47 -7.35
C ASP A 280 19.57 20.79 -7.52
N ALA A 281 20.55 21.25 -6.75
CA ALA A 281 21.93 20.79 -6.85
C ALA A 281 22.11 19.30 -6.49
N GLN A 282 21.31 18.79 -5.54
CA GLN A 282 21.35 17.39 -5.12
C GLN A 282 20.79 16.49 -6.23
N GLN A 283 19.65 16.86 -6.80
CA GLN A 283 19.01 16.15 -7.92
C GLN A 283 19.93 16.09 -9.14
N ARG A 284 20.55 17.21 -9.53
CA ARG A 284 21.54 17.22 -10.63
C ARG A 284 22.71 16.28 -10.36
N ARG A 285 23.26 16.29 -9.14
CA ARG A 285 24.39 15.45 -8.74
C ARG A 285 24.03 13.96 -8.83
N PHE A 286 22.89 13.56 -8.25
CA PHE A 286 22.43 12.18 -8.33
C PHE A 286 22.15 11.75 -9.76
N ALA A 287 21.46 12.56 -10.56
CA ALA A 287 21.16 12.22 -11.95
C ALA A 287 22.42 11.94 -12.78
N ARG A 288 23.46 12.76 -12.60
CA ARG A 288 24.78 12.58 -13.26
C ARG A 288 25.46 11.30 -12.81
N ALA A 289 25.46 11.01 -11.50
CA ALA A 289 26.02 9.78 -10.96
C ALA A 289 25.27 8.56 -11.51
N ILE A 290 23.93 8.56 -11.47
CA ILE A 290 23.07 7.49 -12.00
C ILE A 290 23.40 7.20 -13.47
N CYS A 291 23.51 8.22 -14.33
CA CYS A 291 23.91 8.03 -15.72
C CYS A 291 25.29 7.39 -15.87
N GLY A 292 26.25 7.75 -15.00
CA GLY A 292 27.58 7.13 -14.98
C GLY A 292 27.55 5.67 -14.55
N PHE A 293 26.84 5.36 -13.45
CA PHE A 293 26.65 3.99 -12.98
C PHE A 293 25.96 3.09 -14.01
N ALA A 294 25.02 3.65 -14.78
CA ALA A 294 24.35 2.96 -15.87
C ALA A 294 25.22 2.81 -17.14
N GLY A 295 26.34 3.54 -17.25
CA GLY A 295 27.18 3.55 -18.45
C GLY A 295 26.54 4.24 -19.65
N ASP A 296 25.75 5.30 -19.44
CA ASP A 296 25.01 5.95 -20.52
C ASP A 296 25.91 6.80 -21.45
N ALA A 297 26.38 6.17 -22.52
CA ALA A 297 27.23 6.81 -23.53
C ALA A 297 26.62 8.08 -24.15
N THR A 298 25.29 8.22 -24.17
CA THR A 298 24.61 9.34 -24.85
C THR A 298 24.76 10.69 -24.13
N VAL A 299 25.16 10.68 -22.86
CA VAL A 299 25.32 11.89 -22.05
C VAL A 299 26.76 12.14 -21.61
N VAL A 300 27.73 11.35 -22.09
CA VAL A 300 29.15 11.43 -21.72
C VAL A 300 29.70 12.85 -21.86
N GLU A 301 29.52 13.47 -23.03
CA GLU A 301 30.01 14.83 -23.31
C GLU A 301 29.49 15.88 -22.31
N ARG A 302 28.26 15.69 -21.83
CA ARG A 302 27.58 16.62 -20.92
C ARG A 302 27.89 16.33 -19.44
N VAL A 303 28.03 15.07 -19.07
CA VAL A 303 28.11 14.63 -17.67
C VAL A 303 29.54 14.50 -17.19
N VAL A 304 30.43 13.92 -18.00
CA VAL A 304 31.81 13.60 -17.59
C VAL A 304 32.60 14.83 -17.15
N PRO A 305 32.59 15.98 -17.87
CA PRO A 305 33.32 17.16 -17.44
C PRO A 305 32.94 17.64 -16.03
N VAL A 306 31.65 17.50 -15.67
CA VAL A 306 31.17 17.93 -14.36
C VAL A 306 31.54 16.94 -13.25
N LEU A 307 31.53 15.64 -13.54
CA LEU A 307 32.01 14.63 -12.59
C LEU A 307 33.51 14.75 -12.36
N ILE A 308 34.30 15.10 -13.39
CA ILE A 308 35.74 15.35 -13.24
C ILE A 308 35.99 16.50 -12.27
N ASP A 309 35.25 17.60 -12.37
CA ASP A 309 35.36 18.72 -11.43
C ASP A 309 35.02 18.30 -9.99
N SER A 310 34.10 17.34 -9.82
CA SER A 310 33.74 16.76 -8.52
C SER A 310 34.80 15.80 -7.95
N LEU A 311 35.90 15.52 -8.66
CA LEU A 311 37.04 14.76 -8.13
C LEU A 311 38.07 15.65 -7.41
N ARG A 312 37.96 16.98 -7.53
CA ARG A 312 38.89 17.92 -6.89
C ARG A 312 38.77 17.88 -5.37
N ASP A 313 39.85 18.24 -4.70
CA ASP A 313 39.83 18.51 -3.27
C ASP A 313 39.20 19.90 -3.04
N ASN A 314 37.87 19.92 -2.96
CA ASN A 314 37.04 21.14 -3.01
C ASN A 314 36.21 21.36 -1.73
N ASP A 315 36.56 20.69 -0.63
CA ASP A 315 35.85 20.70 0.67
C ASP A 315 34.39 20.20 0.63
N ILE A 316 33.92 19.60 -0.48
CA ILE A 316 32.59 19.01 -0.57
C ILE A 316 32.67 17.54 -0.12
N TYR A 317 32.14 17.28 1.08
CA TYR A 317 32.16 15.91 1.61
C TYR A 317 31.46 14.90 0.68
N GLY A 318 32.21 13.91 0.21
CA GLY A 318 31.72 12.73 -0.48
C GLY A 318 31.37 12.90 -1.97
N ASP A 319 31.63 14.04 -2.60
CA ASP A 319 31.37 14.21 -4.04
C ASP A 319 32.34 13.37 -4.91
N ALA A 320 33.64 13.35 -4.59
CA ALA A 320 34.63 12.53 -5.27
C ALA A 320 34.34 11.02 -5.11
N ARG A 321 33.82 10.63 -3.94
CA ARG A 321 33.36 9.26 -3.65
C ARG A 321 32.24 8.80 -4.58
N PHE A 322 31.39 9.71 -5.05
CA PHE A 322 30.36 9.43 -6.05
C PHE A 322 30.90 9.51 -7.47
N ALA A 323 31.67 10.55 -7.77
CA ALA A 323 32.11 10.84 -9.12
C ALA A 323 33.10 9.81 -9.66
N ALA A 324 34.03 9.32 -8.83
CA ALA A 324 35.04 8.37 -9.26
C ALA A 324 34.48 7.03 -9.79
N PRO A 325 33.63 6.29 -9.04
CA PRO A 325 33.02 5.07 -9.57
C PRO A 325 32.08 5.36 -10.74
N ALA A 326 31.33 6.47 -10.76
CA ALA A 326 30.48 6.83 -11.89
C ALA A 326 31.29 7.08 -13.18
N LEU A 327 32.42 7.78 -13.09
CA LEU A 327 33.36 8.00 -14.20
C LEU A 327 33.95 6.68 -14.70
N PHE A 328 34.32 5.79 -13.79
CA PHE A 328 34.81 4.46 -14.15
C PHE A 328 33.73 3.63 -14.87
N LYS A 329 32.47 3.69 -14.40
CA LYS A 329 31.33 2.94 -14.98
C LYS A 329 30.87 3.46 -16.35
N PHE A 330 31.14 4.72 -16.70
CA PHE A 330 31.02 5.18 -18.08
C PHE A 330 31.90 4.40 -19.06
N GLY A 331 32.98 3.78 -18.57
CA GLY A 331 33.85 2.93 -19.37
C GLY A 331 34.80 3.72 -20.28
N PRO A 332 35.33 3.08 -21.34
CA PRO A 332 36.31 3.67 -22.25
C PRO A 332 35.97 5.07 -22.82
N PRO A 333 34.70 5.43 -23.11
CA PRO A 333 34.34 6.78 -23.56
C PRO A 333 34.77 7.91 -22.61
N ALA A 334 34.93 7.65 -21.31
CA ALA A 334 35.37 8.67 -20.36
C ALA A 334 36.86 9.04 -20.52
N ILE A 335 37.68 8.16 -21.10
CA ILE A 335 39.15 8.31 -21.14
C ILE A 335 39.55 9.60 -21.87
N GLU A 336 38.90 9.95 -22.97
CA GLU A 336 39.24 11.16 -23.75
C GLU A 336 39.09 12.44 -22.91
N PHE A 337 38.07 12.50 -22.06
CA PHE A 337 37.83 13.63 -21.16
C PHE A 337 38.75 13.62 -19.95
N LEU A 338 39.20 12.45 -19.51
CA LEU A 338 40.08 12.29 -18.34
C LEU A 338 41.55 12.62 -18.67
N ARG A 339 42.00 12.34 -19.90
CA ARG A 339 43.39 12.46 -20.34
C ARG A 339 44.04 13.85 -20.06
N PRO A 340 43.34 14.99 -20.23
CA PRO A 340 43.90 16.31 -19.89
C PRO A 340 44.27 16.49 -18.41
N PHE A 341 43.70 15.69 -17.50
CA PHE A 341 43.85 15.85 -16.05
C PHE A 341 44.88 14.88 -15.44
N VAL A 342 45.59 14.10 -16.28
CA VAL A 342 46.63 13.16 -15.84
C VAL A 342 47.78 13.84 -15.11
N ASP A 343 48.02 15.13 -15.36
CA ASP A 343 49.05 15.95 -14.71
C ASP A 343 48.47 17.20 -14.02
N ASP A 344 47.17 17.18 -13.65
CA ASP A 344 46.53 18.30 -12.94
C ASP A 344 47.26 18.59 -11.62
N PRO A 345 47.44 19.86 -11.20
CA PRO A 345 48.09 20.18 -9.92
C PRO A 345 47.34 19.63 -8.70
N ASP A 346 46.01 19.51 -8.76
CA ASP A 346 45.20 18.89 -7.70
C ASP A 346 45.57 17.41 -7.57
N ARG A 347 46.11 17.04 -6.40
CA ARG A 347 46.59 15.69 -6.14
C ARG A 347 45.46 14.66 -6.18
N GLN A 348 44.29 14.97 -5.60
CA GLN A 348 43.16 14.05 -5.53
C GLN A 348 42.62 13.77 -6.93
N LEU A 349 42.41 14.81 -7.73
CA LEU A 349 41.96 14.69 -9.11
C LEU A 349 42.97 13.89 -9.94
N ARG A 350 44.25 14.28 -9.91
CA ARG A 350 45.32 13.65 -10.70
C ARG A 350 45.47 12.16 -10.40
N GLU A 351 45.53 11.78 -9.12
CA GLU A 351 45.69 10.38 -8.72
C GLU A 351 44.44 9.55 -9.06
N THR A 352 43.23 10.10 -8.87
CA THR A 352 41.97 9.42 -9.23
C THR A 352 41.87 9.19 -10.74
N VAL A 353 42.13 10.23 -11.54
CA VAL A 353 42.11 10.17 -13.02
C VAL A 353 43.07 9.11 -13.55
N ARG A 354 44.32 9.10 -13.06
CA ARG A 354 45.31 8.10 -13.45
C ARG A 354 44.83 6.68 -13.16
N SER A 355 44.25 6.46 -11.98
CA SER A 355 43.74 5.15 -11.61
C SER A 355 42.54 4.71 -12.47
N ILE A 356 41.60 5.61 -12.78
CA ILE A 356 40.48 5.31 -13.67
C ILE A 356 40.98 4.93 -15.07
N ILE A 357 41.86 5.75 -15.67
CA ILE A 357 42.40 5.48 -17.01
C ILE A 357 43.15 4.15 -17.03
N GLU A 358 44.06 3.92 -16.08
CA GLU A 358 44.84 2.69 -16.01
C GLU A 358 43.94 1.45 -15.98
N ARG A 359 42.85 1.48 -15.20
CA ARG A 359 41.92 0.36 -15.06
C ARG A 359 41.03 0.15 -16.28
N LEU A 360 40.69 1.23 -17.00
CA LEU A 360 39.92 1.15 -18.24
C LEU A 360 40.77 0.70 -19.43
N GLU A 361 42.04 1.10 -19.51
CA GLU A 361 42.97 0.71 -20.58
C GLU A 361 43.55 -0.71 -20.35
N HIS A 362 43.58 -1.20 -19.11
CA HIS A 362 44.14 -2.51 -18.74
C HIS A 362 43.21 -3.34 -17.84
N PRO A 363 42.01 -3.73 -18.31
CA PRO A 363 41.03 -4.44 -17.49
C PRO A 363 41.50 -5.82 -16.99
N ASP A 364 42.48 -6.44 -17.68
CA ASP A 364 42.99 -7.78 -17.36
C ASP A 364 44.09 -7.81 -16.29
N ARG A 365 44.59 -6.66 -15.82
CA ARG A 365 45.61 -6.61 -14.76
C ARG A 365 44.98 -6.98 -13.42
N ALA A 366 45.63 -7.91 -12.68
CA ALA A 366 45.23 -8.25 -11.32
C ALA A 366 45.40 -7.03 -10.41
N TRP A 367 44.32 -6.62 -9.74
CA TRP A 367 44.29 -5.38 -8.94
C TRP A 367 45.26 -5.40 -7.75
N ASP A 368 45.56 -6.59 -7.26
CA ASP A 368 46.53 -6.89 -6.20
C ASP A 368 47.93 -6.34 -6.57
N GLU A 369 48.24 -6.24 -7.86
CA GLU A 369 49.50 -5.70 -8.41
C GLU A 369 49.48 -4.17 -8.55
N CYS A 370 48.31 -3.53 -8.46
CA CYS A 370 48.13 -2.07 -8.54
C CYS A 370 48.35 -1.35 -7.19
N GLU A 371 49.09 -1.98 -6.25
CA GLU A 371 49.33 -1.55 -4.87
C GLU A 371 49.24 -0.03 -4.62
N ASN A 372 48.28 0.37 -3.77
CA ASN A 372 48.31 1.60 -2.96
C ASN A 372 48.27 2.96 -3.69
N ARG A 373 47.70 3.07 -4.89
CA ARG A 373 47.66 4.36 -5.63
C ARG A 373 46.35 5.12 -5.66
N LEU A 374 45.24 4.56 -5.17
CA LEU A 374 43.99 5.34 -5.12
C LEU A 374 44.11 6.41 -4.02
N PRO A 375 43.88 7.69 -4.34
CA PRO A 375 43.80 8.71 -3.31
C PRO A 375 42.69 8.32 -2.34
N ARG A 376 42.90 8.56 -1.04
CA ARG A 376 41.90 8.27 -0.01
C ARG A 376 40.71 9.23 -0.12
N ILE A 377 39.89 9.06 -1.15
CA ILE A 377 38.61 9.76 -1.36
C ILE A 377 37.52 9.24 -0.41
N THR A 378 37.78 8.12 0.26
CA THR A 378 36.95 7.60 1.35
C THR A 378 37.80 6.80 2.34
N SER A 379 37.38 6.81 3.61
CA SER A 379 37.94 5.97 4.67
C SER A 379 37.31 4.58 4.72
N THR A 380 36.24 4.33 3.96
CA THR A 380 35.38 3.15 4.13
C THR A 380 35.71 1.98 3.21
N THR A 381 36.52 2.18 2.17
CA THR A 381 36.92 1.11 1.24
C THR A 381 38.35 1.33 0.74
N HIS A 382 39.04 0.23 0.46
CA HIS A 382 40.34 0.23 -0.20
C HIS A 382 40.25 0.44 -1.72
N ASP A 383 39.07 0.18 -2.32
CA ASP A 383 38.81 0.36 -3.75
C ASP A 383 37.52 1.19 -3.95
N PRO A 384 37.63 2.53 -4.05
CA PRO A 384 36.49 3.40 -4.33
C PRO A 384 35.88 3.23 -5.73
N LEU A 385 36.58 2.65 -6.71
CA LEU A 385 36.03 2.46 -8.07
C LEU A 385 35.12 1.24 -8.17
N ALA A 386 35.30 0.27 -7.29
CA ALA A 386 34.44 -0.92 -7.17
C ALA A 386 33.14 -0.68 -6.40
N LEU A 387 32.91 0.54 -5.89
CA LEU A 387 31.68 0.87 -5.18
C LEU A 387 30.48 0.73 -6.12
N ASP A 388 29.42 0.10 -5.60
CA ASP A 388 28.09 0.24 -6.17
C ASP A 388 27.49 1.61 -5.83
N PHE A 389 26.35 1.92 -6.44
CA PHE A 389 25.66 3.20 -6.21
C PHE A 389 25.31 3.38 -4.72
N TRP A 390 24.82 2.31 -4.07
CA TRP A 390 24.41 2.33 -2.68
C TRP A 390 25.54 2.70 -1.74
N THR A 391 26.72 2.10 -1.93
CA THR A 391 27.89 2.29 -1.09
C THR A 391 28.57 3.61 -1.40
N ALA A 392 28.58 4.05 -2.65
CA ALA A 392 28.99 5.42 -3.00
C ALA A 392 28.12 6.47 -2.30
N ALA A 393 26.81 6.22 -2.20
CA ALA A 393 25.84 7.11 -1.56
C ALA A 393 25.82 7.12 -0.02
N GLY A 394 26.48 6.17 0.62
CA GLY A 394 26.26 5.83 2.03
C GLY A 394 27.25 6.35 3.06
N GLY A 395 27.97 7.45 2.82
CA GLY A 395 28.97 7.95 3.77
C GLY A 395 28.40 8.71 4.97
N GLN A 396 28.20 8.01 6.10
CA GLN A 396 28.34 8.56 7.45
C GLN A 396 29.30 7.68 8.24
#